data_AF-A0A8G0LQ64-F1
#
_entry.id   AF-A0A8G0LQ64-F1
#
_cell.length_a   1.000
_cell.length_b   1.000
_cell.length_c   1.000
_cell.angle_alpha   90.00
_cell.angle_beta   90.00
_cell.angle_gamma   90.00
#
_symmetry.space_group_name_H-M   'P 1'
#
loop_
_entity.id
_entity.type
_entity.pdbx_description
1 polymer ?
#
loop_
_entity_poly.entity_id
_entity_poly.type
_entity_poly.pdbx_seq_one_letter_code
_entity_poly.pdbx_strand_id
1 'polypeptide(L)'
;MSTSNESPSPRPRAVANHSTLGVLALRWSCATCRQSKRRCDKIYPKCTLCVQKNTPCNYPGRRKREKLKNRIKAILPVGKSIVDPPPVVLAEKKHDVRQLSFPSATSSFIAESFLDPEVFSKAQLKVVNADVEVTDDIAELVGSVLDIQTISAKFFKSVHMWMPIISKPHFCANLLNRLTYKRAELFLLVLSMKLSYTRVKTWNTPLYETVKLFQFKIEASGVLSTLVLQASILISLYELGHGIYPAAYLSVGSCARYATALGIEKSILSSSAAQGRWIEEEECRRMWWAILVLDRYLNLSNPKRHLITTDAGLESYLPVDDEVWESGVLNPDRIYTLATANSYHLGLFARFAQAAHLLSQVLHHVSDESNETAQLRRTIFALVNVSNIEASMRRLEYCSQSAVCYAGILALDYSSFSKGMCISDSGQKLSSESAVISQATLDMALTLIHGDSDQLCDVASPFLVHLIYKVASMHLRIAHKSQSRGDREKVEILRKSMKLVGSRWLCTSTYLSLLEKQEILLVME
;
A
#
# COMPACT_ATOMS: atom_id res chain seq x y z
N MET A 1 6.72 -0.32 73.26
CA MET A 1 6.67 1.10 72.89
C MET A 1 5.93 1.20 71.55
N SER A 2 4.96 2.10 71.48
CA SER A 2 4.60 2.91 70.30
C SER A 2 4.47 2.26 68.90
N THR A 3 3.22 2.02 68.48
CA THR A 3 2.51 2.63 67.31
C THR A 3 3.12 2.60 65.89
N SER A 4 2.39 2.61 64.75
CA SER A 4 0.98 2.37 64.34
C SER A 4 0.90 2.66 62.81
N ASN A 5 -0.05 2.22 61.98
CA ASN A 5 -1.08 1.17 62.07
C ASN A 5 -1.37 0.57 60.66
N GLU A 6 -2.36 -0.31 60.60
CA GLU A 6 -2.86 -1.08 59.44
C GLU A 6 -3.54 -0.27 58.30
N SER A 7 -3.72 -0.97 57.17
CA SER A 7 -4.72 -0.72 56.11
C SER A 7 -6.18 -0.87 56.66
N PRO A 8 -7.31 -0.57 55.95
CA PRO A 8 -7.55 -0.76 54.51
C PRO A 8 -8.42 0.33 53.83
N SER A 9 -8.85 0.08 52.58
CA SER A 9 -9.89 0.86 51.90
C SER A 9 -11.29 0.34 52.26
N PRO A 10 -12.30 1.22 52.43
CA PRO A 10 -13.40 1.26 51.47
C PRO A 10 -14.06 2.66 51.27
N ARG A 11 -15.04 2.72 50.35
CA ARG A 11 -15.77 3.93 49.90
C ARG A 11 -16.76 4.51 50.93
N PRO A 12 -17.02 5.83 50.90
CA PRO A 12 -18.35 6.43 51.12
C PRO A 12 -18.99 6.76 49.75
N ARG A 13 -20.05 6.04 49.35
CA ARG A 13 -21.47 6.45 49.41
C ARG A 13 -21.84 7.75 48.66
N ALA A 14 -22.71 7.57 47.67
CA ALA A 14 -23.41 8.66 47.00
C ALA A 14 -24.39 9.36 47.96
N VAL A 15 -24.54 10.67 47.80
CA VAL A 15 -25.73 11.40 48.27
C VAL A 15 -26.53 11.77 47.03
N ALA A 16 -27.46 10.90 46.66
CA ALA A 16 -28.58 11.27 45.83
C ALA A 16 -29.73 11.70 46.76
N ASN A 17 -30.20 12.93 46.61
CA ASN A 17 -31.56 13.30 46.97
C ASN A 17 -32.11 14.12 45.78
N HIS A 18 -33.33 13.79 45.37
CA HIS A 18 -33.85 14.11 44.04
C HIS A 18 -34.40 15.54 43.90
N SER A 19 -34.76 15.87 42.64
CA SER A 19 -35.68 16.93 42.21
C SER A 19 -35.22 18.39 42.22
N THR A 20 -34.43 18.79 41.22
CA THR A 20 -34.78 19.86 40.24
C THR A 20 -33.71 19.94 39.13
N LEU A 21 -33.98 20.70 38.05
CA LEU A 21 -33.12 20.82 36.86
C LEU A 21 -31.62 21.02 37.21
N GLY A 22 -30.74 20.39 36.44
CA GLY A 22 -29.31 20.31 36.72
C GLY A 22 -28.60 21.66 36.83
N VAL A 23 -28.32 22.07 38.06
CA VAL A 23 -27.55 23.29 38.38
C VAL A 23 -26.14 22.93 38.87
N LEU A 24 -25.13 23.40 38.15
CA LEU A 24 -23.72 23.25 38.52
C LEU A 24 -23.32 24.22 39.64
N ALA A 25 -23.03 23.70 40.83
CA ALA A 25 -22.48 24.49 41.94
C ALA A 25 -20.94 24.53 41.89
N LEU A 26 -20.36 25.73 41.82
CA LEU A 26 -18.91 25.94 41.76
C LEU A 26 -18.26 25.94 43.15
N ARG A 27 -16.96 25.62 43.22
CA ARG A 27 -16.21 25.58 44.49
C ARG A 27 -15.98 26.99 45.09
N TRP A 28 -15.93 28.02 44.24
CA TRP A 28 -15.64 29.42 44.61
C TRP A 28 -16.89 30.32 44.52
N SER A 29 -16.98 31.33 45.38
CA SER A 29 -18.00 32.38 45.30
C SER A 29 -17.76 33.31 44.10
N CYS A 30 -18.83 33.88 43.54
CA CYS A 30 -18.69 34.91 42.50
C CYS A 30 -18.01 36.18 43.04
N ALA A 31 -17.41 36.97 42.16
CA ALA A 31 -16.66 38.17 42.51
C ALA A 31 -17.55 39.21 43.24
N THR A 32 -18.78 39.39 42.78
CA THR A 32 -19.74 40.39 43.27
C THR A 32 -20.18 40.12 44.71
N CYS A 33 -20.52 38.87 45.04
CA CYS A 33 -20.80 38.48 46.43
C CYS A 33 -19.55 38.58 47.31
N ARG A 34 -18.37 38.19 46.79
CA ARG A 34 -17.11 38.28 47.53
C ARG A 34 -16.73 39.74 47.87
N GLN A 35 -16.90 40.67 46.93
CA GLN A 35 -16.57 42.08 47.09
C GLN A 35 -17.58 42.83 47.97
N SER A 36 -18.86 42.47 47.90
CA SER A 36 -19.90 42.96 48.82
C SER A 36 -19.91 42.25 50.19
N LYS A 37 -18.99 41.30 50.43
CA LYS A 37 -18.89 40.45 51.64
C LYS A 37 -20.20 39.70 51.98
N ARG A 38 -21.02 39.36 50.99
CA ARG A 38 -22.29 38.62 51.17
C ARG A 38 -22.15 37.14 50.78
N ARG A 39 -22.97 36.28 51.40
CA ARG A 39 -22.96 34.82 51.16
C ARG A 39 -23.38 34.53 49.71
N CYS A 40 -22.62 33.65 49.05
CA CYS A 40 -22.87 33.20 47.68
C CYS A 40 -23.21 31.71 47.70
N ASP A 41 -24.30 31.35 47.03
CA ASP A 41 -24.80 29.99 46.76
C ASP A 41 -24.00 29.24 45.68
N LYS A 42 -23.12 29.95 44.96
CA LYS A 42 -22.14 29.40 43.99
C LYS A 42 -22.74 28.70 42.75
N ILE A 43 -24.04 28.85 42.51
CA ILE A 43 -24.75 28.38 41.33
C ILE A 43 -24.23 29.02 40.02
N TYR A 44 -23.83 28.20 39.06
CA TYR A 44 -23.46 28.62 37.70
C TYR A 44 -24.67 28.51 36.75
N PRO A 45 -24.89 29.45 35.80
CA PRO A 45 -24.02 30.58 35.44
C PRO A 45 -24.15 31.82 36.33
N LYS A 46 -25.27 32.01 37.03
CA LYS A 46 -25.50 33.16 37.92
C LYS A 46 -26.03 32.71 39.28
N CYS A 47 -25.39 33.18 40.35
CA CYS A 47 -25.82 32.89 41.72
C CYS A 47 -27.13 33.62 42.05
N THR A 48 -27.98 32.99 42.87
CA THR A 48 -29.35 33.41 43.18
C THR A 48 -29.40 34.83 43.74
N LEU A 49 -28.49 35.18 44.64
CA LEU A 49 -28.41 36.53 45.22
C LEU A 49 -28.12 37.61 44.15
N CYS A 50 -27.26 37.31 43.18
CA CYS A 50 -26.96 38.23 42.09
C CYS A 50 -28.13 38.35 41.10
N VAL A 51 -28.85 37.26 40.82
CA VAL A 51 -30.07 37.29 40.00
C VAL A 51 -31.14 38.16 40.68
N GLN A 52 -31.45 37.91 41.96
CA GLN A 52 -32.46 38.68 42.71
C GLN A 52 -32.14 40.17 42.85
N LYS A 53 -30.86 40.53 42.98
CA LYS A 53 -30.42 41.94 43.02
C LYS A 53 -30.15 42.54 41.64
N ASN A 54 -30.42 41.80 40.56
CA ASN A 54 -30.11 42.15 39.18
C ASN A 54 -28.68 42.71 38.99
N THR A 55 -27.72 42.11 39.71
CA THR A 55 -26.29 42.50 39.67
C THR A 55 -25.50 41.51 38.83
N PRO A 56 -24.43 41.94 38.14
CA PRO A 56 -23.64 41.04 37.31
C PRO A 56 -22.97 39.96 38.17
N CYS A 57 -23.31 38.70 37.93
CA CYS A 57 -22.63 37.56 38.55
C CYS A 57 -21.48 37.10 37.66
N ASN A 58 -20.24 37.16 38.17
CA ASN A 58 -19.07 36.66 37.46
C ASN A 58 -18.23 35.75 38.38
N TYR A 59 -17.97 34.52 37.94
CA TYR A 59 -17.08 33.60 38.63
C TYR A 59 -15.63 33.79 38.14
N PRO A 60 -14.63 33.80 39.04
CA PRO A 60 -13.23 33.97 38.63
C PRO A 60 -12.74 32.72 37.86
N GLY A 61 -12.88 32.75 36.53
CA GLY A 61 -12.33 31.72 35.64
C GLY A 61 -10.81 31.66 35.70
N ARG A 62 -10.23 30.46 35.51
CA ARG A 62 -8.76 30.26 35.56
C ARG A 62 -8.04 31.17 34.55
N ARG A 63 -6.95 31.79 35.03
CA ARG A 63 -6.07 32.76 34.35
C ARG A 63 -5.66 32.38 32.91
N LYS A 64 -5.22 33.43 32.18
CA LYS A 64 -4.50 33.51 30.87
C LYS A 64 -3.69 32.28 30.40
N ARG A 65 -3.38 32.11 29.12
CA ARG A 65 -3.13 33.08 28.04
C ARG A 65 -3.90 32.77 26.73
N GLU A 66 -4.15 33.74 25.84
CA GLU A 66 -4.03 35.21 25.98
C GLU A 66 -5.27 35.84 26.69
N LYS A 67 -6.22 34.97 27.07
CA LYS A 67 -7.52 35.15 27.76
C LYS A 67 -7.82 36.55 28.34
N LEU A 68 -8.89 37.18 27.86
CA LEU A 68 -9.36 38.55 28.17
C LEU A 68 -8.74 39.67 27.31
N LYS A 69 -8.71 39.51 25.98
CA LYS A 69 -8.74 40.70 25.12
C LYS A 69 -10.16 41.29 25.18
N ASN A 70 -10.21 42.51 25.70
CA ASN A 70 -11.21 43.52 25.36
C ASN A 70 -12.64 43.19 25.81
N ARG A 71 -12.82 43.24 27.14
CA ARG A 71 -14.00 43.88 27.69
C ARG A 71 -14.29 45.17 26.90
N ILE A 72 -15.48 45.25 26.33
CA ILE A 72 -16.34 46.43 26.49
C ILE A 72 -15.70 47.71 25.93
N LYS A 73 -15.60 47.76 24.59
CA LYS A 73 -15.73 49.04 23.87
C LYS A 73 -17.23 49.32 23.73
N ALA A 74 -17.86 49.80 24.82
CA ALA A 74 -19.20 50.39 24.86
C ALA A 74 -19.53 50.82 26.30
N ILE A 75 -20.43 51.80 26.42
CA ILE A 75 -21.05 52.38 27.63
C ILE A 75 -20.36 53.70 28.06
N LEU A 76 -20.52 54.82 27.32
CA LEU A 76 -21.68 55.78 27.25
C LEU A 76 -21.48 56.96 28.28
N PRO A 77 -22.24 58.09 28.28
CA PRO A 77 -22.45 59.09 27.19
C PRO A 77 -22.45 60.61 27.62
N VAL A 78 -22.50 61.55 26.65
CA VAL A 78 -23.04 62.96 26.68
C VAL A 78 -22.38 64.13 27.49
N GLY A 79 -22.01 65.22 26.78
CA GLY A 79 -22.01 66.67 27.17
C GLY A 79 -20.90 67.23 28.10
N LYS A 80 -20.37 68.47 28.00
CA LYS A 80 -20.56 69.66 27.12
C LYS A 80 -19.29 70.57 27.16
N SER A 81 -18.87 71.14 26.01
CA SER A 81 -18.26 72.48 25.76
C SER A 81 -16.97 72.98 26.46
N ILE A 82 -15.92 73.34 25.65
CA ILE A 82 -15.26 74.69 25.50
C ILE A 82 -13.81 74.59 24.92
N VAL A 83 -13.65 75.08 23.67
CA VAL A 83 -12.52 75.80 23.00
C VAL A 83 -11.08 75.20 22.90
N ASP A 84 -10.53 75.32 21.68
CA ASP A 84 -9.23 74.92 21.08
C ASP A 84 -7.96 75.70 21.58
N PRO A 85 -6.69 75.53 21.09
CA PRO A 85 -6.21 74.85 19.85
C PRO A 85 -4.87 74.02 20.00
N PRO A 86 -3.93 73.84 19.03
CA PRO A 86 -3.39 72.51 18.66
C PRO A 86 -1.82 72.46 18.71
N PRO A 87 -1.05 71.72 17.87
CA PRO A 87 -1.16 70.35 17.32
C PRO A 87 0.06 69.45 17.69
N VAL A 88 -0.04 68.11 17.57
CA VAL A 88 1.08 67.25 17.10
C VAL A 88 0.52 66.08 16.29
N VAL A 89 1.08 65.85 15.08
CA VAL A 89 0.72 64.74 14.20
C VAL A 89 1.64 63.55 14.45
N LEU A 90 1.08 62.38 14.78
CA LEU A 90 1.70 61.07 14.59
C LEU A 90 0.69 60.11 13.98
N ALA A 91 1.02 59.55 12.82
CA ALA A 91 0.09 58.76 12.02
C ALA A 91 0.06 57.29 12.47
N GLU A 92 -1.09 56.83 12.98
CA GLU A 92 -1.32 55.40 13.26
C GLU A 92 -1.81 54.65 12.02
N LYS A 93 -1.10 53.59 11.63
CA LYS A 93 -1.50 52.68 10.56
C LYS A 93 -2.72 51.86 11.00
N LYS A 94 -3.77 51.82 10.17
CA LYS A 94 -4.88 50.86 10.33
C LYS A 94 -4.33 49.43 10.20
N HIS A 95 -4.45 48.63 11.26
CA HIS A 95 -4.20 47.20 11.18
C HIS A 95 -5.43 46.47 10.62
N ASP A 96 -5.34 46.02 9.36
CA ASP A 96 -6.25 45.01 8.82
C ASP A 96 -6.10 43.70 9.61
N VAL A 97 -7.15 43.32 10.34
CA VAL A 97 -7.27 41.97 10.88
C VAL A 97 -7.79 41.08 9.75
N ARG A 98 -6.88 40.56 8.91
CA ARG A 98 -7.21 39.49 7.97
C ARG A 98 -7.78 38.30 8.76
N GLN A 99 -9.09 38.06 8.64
CA GLN A 99 -9.68 36.80 9.06
C GLN A 99 -9.09 35.71 8.18
N LEU A 100 -8.24 34.86 8.77
CA LEU A 100 -7.76 33.64 8.12
C LEU A 100 -8.92 32.65 8.10
N SER A 101 -9.58 32.52 6.96
CA SER A 101 -10.50 31.42 6.66
C SER A 101 -9.71 30.12 6.74
N PHE A 102 -10.00 29.27 7.73
CA PHE A 102 -9.43 27.92 7.75
C PHE A 102 -10.04 27.11 6.59
N PRO A 103 -9.24 26.29 5.88
CA PRO A 103 -9.72 25.49 4.74
C PRO A 103 -10.76 24.42 5.14
N SER A 104 -11.42 23.86 4.12
CA SER A 104 -12.58 22.97 4.24
C SER A 104 -12.42 21.79 5.22
N ALA A 105 -13.52 21.41 5.88
CA ALA A 105 -13.53 20.42 6.95
C ALA A 105 -13.15 18.98 6.52
N THR A 106 -13.25 18.63 5.22
CA THR A 106 -12.91 17.28 4.74
C THR A 106 -11.43 16.95 4.84
N SER A 107 -10.52 17.90 4.60
CA SER A 107 -9.09 17.68 4.83
C SER A 107 -8.74 17.56 6.32
N SER A 108 -9.63 18.00 7.22
CA SER A 108 -9.42 17.96 8.67
C SER A 108 -9.46 16.52 9.19
N PHE A 109 -10.49 15.74 8.85
CA PHE A 109 -10.66 14.38 9.42
C PHE A 109 -9.52 13.41 9.08
N ILE A 110 -8.98 13.49 7.86
CA ILE A 110 -7.84 12.65 7.47
C ILE A 110 -6.59 13.07 8.27
N ALA A 111 -6.30 14.38 8.32
CA ALA A 111 -5.19 14.89 9.11
C ALA A 111 -5.33 14.54 10.60
N GLU A 112 -6.52 14.68 11.20
CA GLU A 112 -6.83 14.28 12.57
C GLU A 112 -6.55 12.78 12.80
N SER A 113 -6.96 11.90 11.89
CA SER A 113 -6.72 10.45 12.00
C SER A 113 -5.25 10.06 11.97
N PHE A 114 -4.39 10.85 11.30
CA PHE A 114 -2.94 10.64 11.26
C PHE A 114 -2.20 11.32 12.43
N LEU A 115 -2.69 12.48 12.90
CA LEU A 115 -2.03 13.28 13.94
C LEU A 115 -2.35 12.78 15.36
N ASP A 116 -3.56 12.29 15.61
CA ASP A 116 -3.95 11.65 16.88
C ASP A 116 -4.97 10.51 16.64
N PRO A 117 -4.50 9.32 16.19
CA PRO A 117 -5.36 8.17 15.94
C PRO A 117 -6.09 7.68 17.19
N GLU A 118 -5.54 7.89 18.38
CA GLU A 118 -6.19 7.53 19.64
C GLU A 118 -7.42 8.39 19.92
N VAL A 119 -7.29 9.72 19.81
CA VAL A 119 -8.42 10.64 20.00
C VAL A 119 -9.44 10.46 18.88
N PHE A 120 -9.00 10.30 17.63
CA PHE A 120 -9.89 10.04 16.49
C PHE A 120 -10.76 8.79 16.72
N SER A 121 -10.14 7.69 17.17
CA SER A 121 -10.82 6.43 17.50
C SER A 121 -11.75 6.57 18.72
N LYS A 122 -11.29 7.20 19.81
CA LYS A 122 -12.09 7.44 21.02
C LYS A 122 -13.31 8.34 20.75
N ALA A 123 -13.19 9.27 19.80
CA ALA A 123 -14.29 10.13 19.33
C ALA A 123 -15.23 9.43 18.32
N GLN A 124 -14.96 8.17 17.95
CA GLN A 124 -15.73 7.38 16.97
C GLN A 124 -15.85 8.05 15.59
N LEU A 125 -14.85 8.87 15.24
CA LEU A 125 -14.81 9.55 13.94
C LEU A 125 -14.54 8.54 12.82
N LYS A 126 -15.00 8.88 11.62
CA LYS A 126 -14.75 8.12 10.40
C LYS A 126 -14.15 9.04 9.36
N VAL A 127 -13.14 8.55 8.65
CA VAL A 127 -12.60 9.25 7.48
C VAL A 127 -13.72 9.35 6.43
N VAL A 128 -13.99 10.58 6.00
CA VAL A 128 -14.91 10.89 4.90
C VAL A 128 -14.04 11.29 3.71
N ASN A 129 -14.06 10.50 2.65
CA ASN A 129 -13.34 10.83 1.43
C ASN A 129 -13.95 12.10 0.81
N ALA A 130 -13.08 12.97 0.28
CA ALA A 130 -13.52 14.09 -0.54
C ALA A 130 -14.14 13.57 -1.85
N ASP A 131 -15.16 14.27 -2.34
CA ASP A 131 -15.59 14.09 -3.72
C ASP A 131 -14.53 14.70 -4.65
N VAL A 132 -14.23 14.02 -5.77
CA VAL A 132 -13.17 14.41 -6.69
C VAL A 132 -13.77 14.55 -8.08
N GLU A 133 -13.74 15.76 -8.61
CA GLU A 133 -14.29 16.06 -9.93
C GLU A 133 -13.57 15.24 -11.02
N VAL A 134 -14.38 14.57 -11.84
CA VAL A 134 -13.96 13.83 -13.02
C VAL A 134 -14.08 14.76 -14.22
N THR A 135 -12.98 15.06 -14.91
CA THR A 135 -13.01 15.87 -16.14
C THR A 135 -13.60 15.08 -17.31
N ASP A 136 -14.11 15.80 -18.31
CA ASP A 136 -14.69 15.19 -19.51
C ASP A 136 -13.69 14.26 -20.23
N ASP A 137 -12.42 14.65 -20.34
CA ASP A 137 -11.35 13.81 -20.92
C ASP A 137 -11.23 12.44 -20.23
N ILE A 138 -11.35 12.41 -18.90
CA ILE A 138 -11.27 11.17 -18.10
C ILE A 138 -12.53 10.33 -18.32
N ALA A 139 -13.70 10.98 -18.41
CA ALA A 139 -14.96 10.30 -18.71
C ALA A 139 -14.97 9.70 -20.11
N GLU A 140 -14.42 10.39 -21.12
CA GLU A 140 -14.27 9.89 -22.49
C GLU A 140 -13.31 8.69 -22.54
N LEU A 141 -12.17 8.76 -21.86
CA LEU A 141 -11.19 7.65 -21.81
C LEU A 141 -11.73 6.37 -21.14
N VAL A 142 -12.68 6.51 -20.21
CA VAL A 142 -13.38 5.38 -19.56
C VAL A 142 -14.53 4.87 -20.43
N GLY A 143 -15.32 5.78 -21.00
CA GLY A 143 -16.48 5.47 -21.83
C GLY A 143 -17.74 5.11 -21.02
N SER A 144 -18.62 4.35 -21.66
CA SER A 144 -19.91 3.91 -21.12
C SER A 144 -19.78 2.75 -20.12
N VAL A 145 -20.89 2.35 -19.52
CA VAL A 145 -20.97 1.13 -18.67
C VAL A 145 -20.55 -0.12 -19.45
N LEU A 146 -20.84 -0.19 -20.77
CA LEU A 146 -20.44 -1.30 -21.64
C LEU A 146 -18.93 -1.29 -21.91
N ASP A 147 -18.31 -0.11 -21.99
CA ASP A 147 -16.86 0.04 -22.13
C ASP A 147 -16.15 -0.40 -20.84
N ILE A 148 -16.67 -0.01 -19.66
CA ILE A 148 -16.17 -0.49 -18.36
C ILE A 148 -16.24 -2.02 -18.27
N GLN A 149 -17.34 -2.63 -18.69
CA GLN A 149 -17.49 -4.10 -18.75
C GLN A 149 -16.50 -4.73 -19.74
N THR A 150 -16.26 -4.11 -20.89
CA THR A 150 -15.31 -4.59 -21.91
C THR A 150 -13.85 -4.49 -21.44
N ILE A 151 -13.48 -3.38 -20.78
CA ILE A 151 -12.15 -3.15 -20.21
C ILE A 151 -11.88 -4.15 -19.09
N SER A 152 -12.82 -4.30 -18.14
CA SER A 152 -12.66 -5.24 -17.04
C SER A 152 -12.62 -6.70 -17.52
N ALA A 153 -13.43 -7.10 -18.51
CA ALA A 153 -13.36 -8.43 -19.10
C ALA A 153 -12.01 -8.76 -19.78
N LYS A 154 -11.32 -7.78 -20.35
CA LYS A 154 -9.96 -7.93 -20.90
C LYS A 154 -8.90 -8.01 -19.78
N PHE A 155 -9.04 -7.20 -18.74
CA PHE A 155 -8.18 -7.24 -17.56
C PHE A 155 -8.25 -8.61 -16.84
N PHE A 156 -9.45 -9.13 -16.61
CA PHE A 156 -9.66 -10.42 -15.93
C PHE A 156 -9.06 -11.63 -16.69
N LYS A 157 -8.73 -11.48 -17.98
CA LYS A 157 -8.09 -12.50 -18.83
C LYS A 157 -6.58 -12.30 -19.03
N SER A 158 -5.98 -11.29 -18.40
CA SER A 158 -4.56 -10.95 -18.58
C SER A 158 -3.84 -10.86 -17.23
N VAL A 159 -3.55 -9.65 -16.73
CA VAL A 159 -2.78 -9.44 -15.49
C VAL A 159 -3.42 -10.10 -14.27
N HIS A 160 -4.75 -10.14 -14.23
CA HIS A 160 -5.50 -10.79 -13.14
C HIS A 160 -5.15 -12.28 -12.98
N MET A 161 -4.78 -12.99 -14.04
CA MET A 161 -4.45 -14.43 -13.99
C MET A 161 -3.26 -14.77 -13.09
N TRP A 162 -2.40 -13.80 -12.78
CA TRP A 162 -1.25 -13.95 -11.89
C TRP A 162 -1.13 -12.85 -10.82
N MET A 163 -1.97 -11.82 -10.89
CA MET A 163 -2.12 -10.78 -9.87
C MET A 163 -3.61 -10.49 -9.56
N PRO A 164 -4.35 -11.49 -9.03
CA PRO A 164 -5.78 -11.37 -8.73
C PRO A 164 -6.05 -10.55 -7.45
N ILE A 165 -5.97 -9.22 -7.54
CA ILE A 165 -6.22 -8.28 -6.42
C ILE A 165 -7.62 -7.65 -6.39
N ILE A 166 -8.49 -8.05 -7.32
CA ILE A 166 -9.85 -7.50 -7.51
C ILE A 166 -10.82 -8.66 -7.70
N SER A 167 -11.84 -8.77 -6.85
CA SER A 167 -12.87 -9.81 -7.00
C SER A 167 -13.80 -9.43 -8.16
N LYS A 168 -13.90 -10.29 -9.18
CA LYS A 168 -14.75 -10.05 -10.35
C LYS A 168 -16.25 -10.03 -10.01
N PRO A 169 -16.84 -10.96 -9.24
CA PRO A 169 -18.26 -10.86 -8.88
C PRO A 169 -18.52 -9.61 -8.02
N HIS A 170 -17.61 -9.27 -7.10
CA HIS A 170 -17.75 -8.07 -6.25
C HIS A 170 -17.65 -6.76 -7.06
N PHE A 171 -16.77 -6.71 -8.06
CA PHE A 171 -16.64 -5.59 -9.00
C PHE A 171 -17.93 -5.41 -9.82
N CYS A 172 -18.44 -6.49 -10.42
CA CYS A 172 -19.65 -6.44 -11.23
C CYS A 172 -20.89 -6.05 -10.40
N ALA A 173 -21.09 -6.67 -9.24
CA ALA A 173 -22.25 -6.42 -8.37
C ALA A 173 -22.31 -4.97 -7.86
N ASN A 174 -21.14 -4.34 -7.62
CA ASN A 174 -21.07 -2.97 -7.11
C ASN A 174 -20.88 -1.90 -8.20
N LEU A 175 -20.89 -2.24 -9.49
CA LEU A 175 -20.53 -1.29 -10.55
C LEU A 175 -21.40 -0.02 -10.52
N LEU A 176 -22.73 -0.16 -10.46
CA LEU A 176 -23.64 0.99 -10.40
C LEU A 176 -23.48 1.82 -9.11
N ASN A 177 -23.31 1.14 -7.97
CA ASN A 177 -23.06 1.77 -6.67
C ASN A 177 -21.76 2.62 -6.69
N ARG A 178 -20.69 2.08 -7.29
CA ARG A 178 -19.41 2.77 -7.46
C ARG A 178 -19.52 3.93 -8.47
N LEU A 179 -20.29 3.79 -9.55
CA LEU A 179 -20.56 4.89 -10.49
C LEU A 179 -21.29 6.07 -9.84
N THR A 180 -22.17 5.81 -8.86
CA THR A 180 -22.94 6.85 -8.16
C THR A 180 -22.15 7.54 -7.04
N TYR A 181 -21.39 6.79 -6.23
CA TYR A 181 -20.80 7.32 -4.99
C TYR A 181 -19.27 7.26 -4.90
N LYS A 182 -18.59 6.65 -5.88
CA LYS A 182 -17.12 6.48 -5.94
C LYS A 182 -16.60 6.61 -7.37
N ARG A 183 -17.15 7.56 -8.12
CA ARG A 183 -16.97 7.67 -9.57
C ARG A 183 -15.50 7.87 -9.93
N ALA A 184 -14.81 8.74 -9.22
CA ALA A 184 -13.40 9.03 -9.45
C ALA A 184 -12.51 7.82 -9.17
N GLU A 185 -12.68 7.14 -8.03
CA GLU A 185 -11.84 5.97 -7.71
C GLU A 185 -12.13 4.78 -8.63
N LEU A 186 -13.39 4.59 -9.05
CA LEU A 186 -13.75 3.60 -10.06
C LEU A 186 -13.11 3.93 -11.42
N PHE A 187 -13.17 5.19 -11.85
CA PHE A 187 -12.60 5.60 -13.14
C PHE A 187 -11.09 5.44 -13.14
N LEU A 188 -10.40 5.78 -12.04
CA LEU A 188 -8.97 5.51 -11.89
C LEU A 188 -8.69 4.00 -12.01
N LEU A 189 -9.45 3.15 -11.31
CA LEU A 189 -9.29 1.70 -11.38
C LEU A 189 -9.52 1.14 -12.79
N VAL A 190 -10.55 1.59 -13.50
CA VAL A 190 -10.85 1.14 -14.88
C VAL A 190 -9.77 1.60 -15.86
N LEU A 191 -9.25 2.82 -15.73
CA LEU A 191 -8.14 3.27 -16.56
C LEU A 191 -6.84 2.52 -16.24
N SER A 192 -6.58 2.17 -14.98
CA SER A 192 -5.44 1.32 -14.59
C SER A 192 -5.59 -0.13 -15.08
N MET A 193 -6.80 -0.69 -15.08
CA MET A 193 -7.10 -1.96 -15.76
C MET A 193 -6.74 -1.88 -17.26
N LYS A 194 -7.25 -0.86 -17.96
CA LYS A 194 -6.99 -0.59 -19.39
C LYS A 194 -5.49 -0.46 -19.67
N LEU A 195 -4.78 0.32 -18.85
CA LEU A 195 -3.34 0.52 -18.90
C LEU A 195 -2.58 -0.81 -18.75
N SER A 196 -2.99 -1.66 -17.81
CA SER A 196 -2.26 -2.91 -17.48
C SER A 196 -2.29 -3.98 -18.58
N TYR A 197 -3.32 -4.03 -19.43
CA TYR A 197 -3.40 -4.98 -20.56
C TYR A 197 -3.06 -4.37 -21.93
N THR A 198 -3.04 -3.04 -22.07
CA THR A 198 -2.75 -2.41 -23.36
C THR A 198 -1.28 -2.64 -23.74
N ARG A 199 -1.03 -3.25 -24.90
CA ARG A 199 0.31 -3.36 -25.47
C ARG A 199 0.72 -2.02 -26.10
N VAL A 200 1.91 -1.54 -25.79
CA VAL A 200 2.42 -0.22 -26.21
C VAL A 200 3.81 -0.33 -26.82
N LYS A 201 4.14 0.54 -27.80
CA LYS A 201 5.47 0.60 -28.41
C LYS A 201 6.46 1.47 -27.62
N THR A 202 5.93 2.41 -26.85
CA THR A 202 6.68 3.34 -25.99
C THR A 202 6.03 3.38 -24.62
N TRP A 203 6.83 3.49 -23.55
CA TRP A 203 6.30 3.53 -22.19
C TRP A 203 5.56 4.84 -21.89
N ASN A 204 6.00 5.95 -22.49
CA ASN A 204 5.33 7.24 -22.36
C ASN A 204 4.14 7.26 -23.31
N THR A 205 2.94 7.16 -22.74
CA THR A 205 1.67 7.22 -23.46
C THR A 205 0.75 8.23 -22.80
N PRO A 206 -0.12 8.93 -23.55
CA PRO A 206 -1.09 9.86 -22.97
C PRO A 206 -1.96 9.18 -21.91
N LEU A 207 -2.32 7.90 -22.08
CA LEU A 207 -3.07 7.14 -21.08
C LEU A 207 -2.30 7.02 -19.75
N TYR A 208 -1.00 6.70 -19.79
CA TYR A 208 -0.16 6.63 -18.60
C TYR A 208 -0.04 8.00 -17.91
N GLU A 209 0.24 9.06 -18.68
CA GLU A 209 0.33 10.43 -18.16
C GLU A 209 -0.98 10.88 -17.49
N THR A 210 -2.13 10.67 -18.14
CA THR A 210 -3.46 10.98 -17.59
C THR A 210 -3.75 10.17 -16.32
N VAL A 211 -3.44 8.87 -16.31
CA VAL A 211 -3.66 8.01 -15.13
C VAL A 211 -2.79 8.45 -13.95
N LYS A 212 -1.51 8.77 -14.17
CA LYS A 212 -0.63 9.29 -13.10
C LYS A 212 -1.09 10.65 -12.57
N LEU A 213 -1.50 11.56 -13.44
CA LEU A 213 -2.04 12.85 -13.03
C LEU A 213 -3.36 12.70 -12.25
N PHE A 214 -4.22 11.78 -12.66
CA PHE A 214 -5.49 11.53 -11.98
C PHE A 214 -5.29 10.83 -10.62
N GLN A 215 -4.39 9.84 -10.54
CA GLN A 215 -3.94 9.25 -9.28
C GLN A 215 -3.49 10.35 -8.30
N PHE A 216 -2.59 11.22 -8.74
CA PHE A 216 -2.08 12.33 -7.92
C PHE A 216 -3.20 13.27 -7.44
N LYS A 217 -4.16 13.64 -8.30
CA LYS A 217 -5.30 14.49 -7.91
C LYS A 217 -6.18 13.84 -6.84
N ILE A 218 -6.46 12.54 -6.98
CA ILE A 218 -7.27 11.76 -6.01
C ILE A 218 -6.54 11.65 -4.66
N GLU A 219 -5.25 11.31 -4.68
CA GLU A 219 -4.41 11.21 -3.47
C GLU A 219 -4.24 12.58 -2.78
N ALA A 220 -4.01 13.66 -3.54
CA ALA A 220 -3.90 15.03 -3.01
C ALA A 220 -5.23 15.57 -2.44
N SER A 221 -6.37 15.06 -2.90
CA SER A 221 -7.70 15.32 -2.31
C SER A 221 -7.93 14.53 -1.02
N GLY A 222 -6.98 13.69 -0.61
CA GLY A 222 -7.03 12.91 0.63
C GLY A 222 -7.89 11.64 0.56
N VAL A 223 -8.30 11.21 -0.64
CA VAL A 223 -9.11 10.00 -0.78
C VAL A 223 -8.33 8.77 -0.33
N LEU A 224 -8.87 8.06 0.66
CA LEU A 224 -8.37 6.78 1.15
C LEU A 224 -9.38 5.68 0.81
N SER A 225 -9.09 4.85 -0.19
CA SER A 225 -9.99 3.75 -0.58
C SER A 225 -9.26 2.56 -1.22
N THR A 226 -9.87 1.38 -1.10
CA THR A 226 -9.35 0.13 -1.71
C THR A 226 -9.28 0.22 -3.23
N LEU A 227 -10.21 0.93 -3.89
CA LEU A 227 -10.22 1.10 -5.35
C LEU A 227 -8.99 1.87 -5.84
N VAL A 228 -8.57 2.91 -5.10
CA VAL A 228 -7.35 3.65 -5.41
C VAL A 228 -6.13 2.76 -5.20
N LEU A 229 -6.05 2.00 -4.11
CA LEU A 229 -4.93 1.08 -3.89
C LEU A 229 -4.83 0.00 -4.98
N GLN A 230 -5.96 -0.62 -5.37
CA GLN A 230 -6.02 -1.56 -6.50
C GLN A 230 -5.46 -0.90 -7.78
N ALA A 231 -5.86 0.35 -8.06
CA ALA A 231 -5.37 1.10 -9.20
C ALA A 231 -3.87 1.42 -9.12
N SER A 232 -3.38 1.85 -7.95
CA SER A 232 -1.97 2.19 -7.70
C SER A 232 -1.04 0.97 -7.82
N ILE A 233 -1.50 -0.23 -7.41
CA ILE A 233 -0.76 -1.48 -7.63
C ILE A 233 -0.68 -1.81 -9.13
N LEU A 234 -1.79 -1.67 -9.88
CA LEU A 234 -1.79 -1.88 -11.34
C LEU A 234 -0.91 -0.86 -12.09
N ILE A 235 -0.86 0.40 -11.64
CA ILE A 235 0.05 1.43 -12.16
C ILE A 235 1.51 1.05 -11.88
N SER A 236 1.82 0.63 -10.65
CA SER A 236 3.16 0.17 -10.27
C SER A 236 3.63 -1.03 -11.08
N LEU A 237 2.71 -1.95 -11.41
CA LEU A 237 2.96 -3.09 -12.30
C LEU A 237 3.21 -2.67 -13.76
N TYR A 238 2.46 -1.69 -14.27
CA TYR A 238 2.74 -1.10 -15.59
C TYR A 238 4.14 -0.46 -15.61
N GLU A 239 4.46 0.37 -14.62
CA GLU A 239 5.79 1.01 -14.49
C GLU A 239 6.91 -0.03 -14.43
N LEU A 240 6.74 -1.09 -13.64
CA LEU A 240 7.68 -2.20 -13.53
C LEU A 240 7.89 -2.93 -14.86
N GLY A 241 6.79 -3.36 -15.51
CA GLY A 241 6.82 -4.11 -16.75
C GLY A 241 7.33 -3.32 -17.96
N HIS A 242 7.24 -1.99 -17.91
CA HIS A 242 7.75 -1.10 -18.95
C HIS A 242 9.14 -0.52 -18.63
N GLY A 243 9.70 -0.84 -17.45
CA GLY A 243 11.04 -0.41 -17.06
C GLY A 243 11.14 1.07 -16.66
N ILE A 244 10.04 1.68 -16.22
CA ILE A 244 9.97 3.10 -15.86
C ILE A 244 10.57 3.31 -14.47
N TYR A 245 11.88 3.51 -14.39
CA TYR A 245 12.60 3.84 -13.16
C TYR A 245 12.99 5.33 -13.11
N PRO A 246 12.97 5.97 -11.92
CA PRO A 246 12.73 5.39 -10.59
C PRO A 246 11.25 5.19 -10.22
N ALA A 247 10.29 5.55 -11.09
CA ALA A 247 8.86 5.55 -10.79
C ALA A 247 8.37 4.22 -10.19
N ALA A 248 8.63 3.08 -10.84
CA ALA A 248 8.19 1.75 -10.38
C ALA A 248 8.60 1.44 -8.93
N TYR A 249 9.82 1.84 -8.54
CA TYR A 249 10.34 1.63 -7.18
C TYR A 249 9.63 2.53 -6.16
N LEU A 250 9.39 3.79 -6.51
CA LEU A 250 8.69 4.75 -5.65
C LEU A 250 7.19 4.42 -5.53
N SER A 251 6.52 4.05 -6.62
CA SER A 251 5.09 3.73 -6.63
C SER A 251 4.76 2.49 -5.78
N VAL A 252 5.60 1.44 -5.78
CA VAL A 252 5.44 0.30 -4.85
C VAL A 252 5.61 0.74 -3.40
N GLY A 253 6.56 1.64 -3.11
CA GLY A 253 6.71 2.27 -1.80
C GLY A 253 5.47 3.05 -1.37
N SER A 254 4.88 3.84 -2.27
CA SER A 254 3.62 4.54 -2.04
C SER A 254 2.47 3.56 -1.79
N CYS A 255 2.35 2.47 -2.56
CA CYS A 255 1.34 1.44 -2.34
C CYS A 255 1.45 0.82 -0.94
N ALA A 256 2.66 0.51 -0.48
CA ALA A 256 2.89 0.00 0.88
C ALA A 256 2.40 0.98 1.95
N ARG A 257 2.75 2.27 1.84
CA ARG A 257 2.33 3.31 2.80
C ARG A 257 0.82 3.56 2.76
N TYR A 258 0.21 3.54 1.57
CA TYR A 258 -1.23 3.70 1.37
C TYR A 258 -2.02 2.50 1.92
N ALA A 259 -1.52 1.28 1.74
CA ALA A 259 -2.09 0.07 2.34
C ALA A 259 -2.03 0.12 3.88
N THR A 260 -0.89 0.53 4.45
CA THR A 260 -0.74 0.72 5.91
C THR A 260 -1.69 1.79 6.45
N ALA A 261 -1.91 2.88 5.71
CA ALA A 261 -2.88 3.92 6.08
C ALA A 261 -4.33 3.40 6.12
N LEU A 262 -4.66 2.41 5.29
CA LEU A 262 -5.96 1.72 5.29
C LEU A 262 -6.06 0.59 6.33
N GLY A 263 -4.97 0.25 7.03
CA GLY A 263 -4.92 -0.90 7.95
C GLY A 263 -4.91 -2.27 7.24
N ILE A 264 -4.61 -2.30 5.94
CA ILE A 264 -4.67 -3.51 5.10
C ILE A 264 -3.58 -4.51 5.45
N GLU A 265 -2.46 -4.09 6.04
CA GLU A 265 -1.39 -4.95 6.55
C GLU A 265 -1.89 -5.95 7.62
N LYS A 266 -2.99 -5.63 8.31
CA LYS A 266 -3.60 -6.49 9.33
C LYS A 266 -4.43 -7.64 8.73
N SER A 267 -4.78 -7.59 7.45
CA SER A 267 -5.58 -8.63 6.78
C SER A 267 -4.88 -10.01 6.70
N ILE A 268 -3.56 -10.04 6.84
CA ILE A 268 -2.77 -11.27 6.98
C ILE A 268 -2.62 -11.74 8.42
N LEU A 269 -3.09 -10.99 9.43
CA LEU A 269 -2.97 -11.33 10.86
C LEU A 269 -4.27 -11.87 11.46
N SER A 270 -5.42 -11.65 10.79
CA SER A 270 -6.73 -12.12 11.22
C SER A 270 -7.57 -12.61 10.04
N SER A 271 -8.54 -13.47 10.34
CA SER A 271 -9.62 -13.85 9.42
C SER A 271 -10.98 -13.51 10.02
N SER A 272 -11.78 -12.75 9.27
CA SER A 272 -13.13 -12.30 9.62
C SER A 272 -14.21 -13.17 8.96
N ALA A 273 -13.89 -14.44 8.69
CA ALA A 273 -14.75 -15.41 8.00
C ALA A 273 -16.17 -15.50 8.60
N ALA A 274 -16.30 -15.36 9.92
CA ALA A 274 -17.58 -15.46 10.64
C ALA A 274 -18.48 -14.23 10.49
N GLN A 275 -17.98 -13.10 9.96
CA GLN A 275 -18.69 -11.82 9.91
C GLN A 275 -19.27 -11.49 8.51
N GLY A 276 -19.19 -12.41 7.55
CA GLY A 276 -19.86 -12.28 6.24
C GLY A 276 -19.24 -11.25 5.27
N ARG A 277 -18.12 -10.60 5.62
CA ARG A 277 -17.36 -9.66 4.78
C ARG A 277 -16.02 -10.23 4.32
N TRP A 278 -16.00 -11.53 4.09
CA TRP A 278 -14.77 -12.27 3.83
C TRP A 278 -14.18 -11.94 2.44
N ILE A 279 -15.03 -11.57 1.47
CA ILE A 279 -14.61 -11.22 0.11
C ILE A 279 -13.81 -9.92 0.12
N GLU A 280 -14.26 -8.90 0.85
CA GLU A 280 -13.55 -7.62 0.99
C GLU A 280 -12.27 -7.75 1.83
N GLU A 281 -12.29 -8.61 2.87
CA GLU A 281 -11.07 -8.95 3.62
C GLU A 281 -10.05 -9.66 2.71
N GLU A 282 -10.52 -10.53 1.80
CA GLU A 282 -9.67 -11.24 0.85
C GLU A 282 -9.15 -10.32 -0.28
N GLU A 283 -9.92 -9.32 -0.75
CA GLU A 283 -9.39 -8.24 -1.60
C GLU A 283 -8.24 -7.49 -0.89
N CYS A 284 -8.40 -7.17 0.40
CA CYS A 284 -7.35 -6.55 1.22
C CYS A 284 -6.12 -7.46 1.38
N ARG A 285 -6.32 -8.74 1.73
CA ARG A 285 -5.27 -9.75 1.89
C ARG A 285 -4.45 -9.90 0.61
N ARG A 286 -5.13 -9.93 -0.54
CA ARG A 286 -4.50 -10.07 -1.85
C ARG A 286 -3.72 -8.84 -2.27
N MET A 287 -4.22 -7.63 -1.99
CA MET A 287 -3.46 -6.40 -2.18
C MET A 287 -2.18 -6.35 -1.33
N TRP A 288 -2.23 -6.78 -0.06
CA TRP A 288 -1.03 -6.79 0.78
C TRP A 288 0.02 -7.78 0.27
N TRP A 289 -0.39 -8.99 -0.10
CA TRP A 289 0.52 -9.98 -0.69
C TRP A 289 1.08 -9.53 -2.05
N ALA A 290 0.31 -8.81 -2.86
CA ALA A 290 0.81 -8.21 -4.10
C ALA A 290 1.94 -7.18 -3.84
N ILE A 291 1.78 -6.33 -2.82
CA ILE A 291 2.81 -5.36 -2.42
C ILE A 291 4.06 -6.07 -1.92
N LEU A 292 3.92 -7.11 -1.08
CA LEU A 292 5.03 -7.94 -0.62
C LEU A 292 5.80 -8.56 -1.80
N VAL A 293 5.11 -9.20 -2.75
CA VAL A 293 5.70 -9.77 -3.97
C VAL A 293 6.54 -8.71 -4.72
N LEU A 294 5.99 -7.51 -4.92
CA LEU A 294 6.63 -6.46 -5.69
C LEU A 294 7.84 -5.84 -4.98
N ASP A 295 7.75 -5.60 -3.67
CA ASP A 295 8.85 -5.09 -2.84
C ASP A 295 10.03 -6.08 -2.82
N ARG A 296 9.77 -7.37 -2.61
CA ARG A 296 10.82 -8.40 -2.64
C ARG A 296 11.44 -8.53 -4.04
N TYR A 297 10.63 -8.57 -5.10
CA TYR A 297 11.13 -8.68 -6.47
C TYR A 297 12.00 -7.49 -6.90
N LEU A 298 11.58 -6.26 -6.60
CA LEU A 298 12.33 -5.04 -6.92
C LEU A 298 13.73 -5.01 -6.28
N ASN A 299 13.90 -5.66 -5.14
CA ASN A 299 15.16 -5.69 -4.39
C ASN A 299 16.05 -6.90 -4.71
N LEU A 300 15.58 -7.90 -5.48
CA LEU A 300 16.41 -9.04 -5.95
C LEU A 300 17.70 -8.64 -6.68
N SER A 301 17.66 -7.51 -7.41
CA SER A 301 18.83 -7.02 -8.16
C SER A 301 19.81 -6.22 -7.30
N ASN A 302 19.42 -5.81 -6.10
CA ASN A 302 20.31 -5.18 -5.12
C ASN A 302 19.81 -5.49 -3.69
N PRO A 303 20.11 -6.69 -3.15
CA PRO A 303 19.57 -7.15 -1.87
C PRO A 303 20.02 -6.35 -0.65
N LYS A 304 21.03 -5.48 -0.78
CA LYS A 304 21.47 -4.56 0.29
C LYS A 304 20.56 -3.33 0.45
N ARG A 305 19.49 -3.21 -0.34
CA ARG A 305 18.44 -2.21 -0.18
C ARG A 305 17.44 -2.62 0.89
N HIS A 306 17.01 -1.67 1.71
CA HIS A 306 16.00 -1.91 2.71
C HIS A 306 14.62 -2.12 2.07
N LEU A 307 13.89 -3.11 2.58
CA LEU A 307 12.52 -3.43 2.20
C LEU A 307 11.55 -2.42 2.81
N ILE A 308 10.53 -1.99 2.06
CA ILE A 308 9.55 -1.00 2.58
C ILE A 308 8.46 -1.66 3.44
N THR A 309 8.25 -2.96 3.26
CA THR A 309 7.29 -3.77 4.03
C THR A 309 7.98 -4.75 4.98
N THR A 310 7.42 -4.92 6.17
CA THR A 310 7.80 -5.97 7.12
C THR A 310 7.56 -7.36 6.56
N ASP A 311 8.38 -8.34 6.95
CA ASP A 311 8.20 -9.73 6.52
C ASP A 311 6.95 -10.37 7.13
N ALA A 312 6.28 -11.21 6.33
CA ALA A 312 5.18 -12.05 6.79
C ALA A 312 5.70 -13.20 7.68
N GLY A 313 5.10 -13.37 8.85
CA GLY A 313 5.42 -14.44 9.80
C GLY A 313 4.69 -15.76 9.47
N LEU A 314 5.05 -16.86 10.15
CA LEU A 314 4.46 -18.17 9.88
C LEU A 314 2.94 -18.22 10.14
N GLU A 315 2.44 -17.40 11.07
CA GLU A 315 1.00 -17.25 11.34
C GLU A 315 0.26 -16.37 10.32
N SER A 316 0.96 -15.82 9.32
CA SER A 316 0.31 -14.95 8.33
C SER A 316 -0.60 -15.74 7.39
N TYR A 317 -1.87 -15.33 7.33
CA TYR A 317 -2.89 -15.91 6.46
C TYR A 317 -2.53 -15.70 4.98
N LEU A 318 -2.59 -16.79 4.22
CA LEU A 318 -2.45 -16.79 2.78
C LEU A 318 -3.78 -16.43 2.10
N PRO A 319 -3.75 -15.94 0.85
CA PRO A 319 -4.93 -15.92 0.00
C PRO A 319 -5.57 -17.30 -0.09
N VAL A 320 -6.89 -17.36 -0.25
CA VAL A 320 -7.59 -18.62 -0.59
C VAL A 320 -7.44 -18.90 -2.10
N ASP A 321 -7.81 -20.12 -2.53
CA ASP A 321 -7.83 -20.45 -3.96
C ASP A 321 -8.79 -19.54 -4.76
N ASP A 322 -8.41 -19.22 -6.00
CA ASP A 322 -9.13 -18.26 -6.85
C ASP A 322 -10.56 -18.73 -7.20
N GLU A 323 -10.79 -20.04 -7.36
CA GLU A 323 -12.13 -20.59 -7.63
C GLU A 323 -13.03 -20.46 -6.40
N VAL A 324 -12.47 -20.66 -5.19
CA VAL A 324 -13.19 -20.46 -3.92
C VAL A 324 -13.58 -18.99 -3.78
N TRP A 325 -12.66 -18.06 -4.08
CA TRP A 325 -12.91 -16.63 -4.02
C TRP A 325 -13.98 -16.16 -5.00
N GLU A 326 -13.89 -16.59 -6.26
CA GLU A 326 -14.86 -16.25 -7.31
C GLU A 326 -16.25 -16.87 -7.09
N SER A 327 -16.33 -18.02 -6.42
CA SER A 327 -17.61 -18.65 -6.06
C SER A 327 -18.39 -17.91 -4.95
N GLY A 328 -17.70 -17.12 -4.12
CA GLY A 328 -18.28 -16.51 -2.92
C GLY A 328 -18.59 -17.48 -1.77
N VAL A 329 -18.32 -18.78 -1.92
CA VAL A 329 -18.57 -19.82 -0.91
C VAL A 329 -17.28 -20.18 -0.17
N LEU A 330 -17.08 -19.61 1.01
CA LEU A 330 -15.92 -19.91 1.86
C LEU A 330 -16.07 -21.26 2.56
N ASN A 331 -15.06 -22.12 2.42
CA ASN A 331 -14.89 -23.30 3.26
C ASN A 331 -13.83 -23.01 4.35
N PRO A 332 -14.19 -23.01 5.66
CA PRO A 332 -13.23 -22.81 6.75
C PRO A 332 -12.03 -23.77 6.73
N ASP A 333 -12.22 -25.02 6.28
CA ASP A 333 -11.17 -26.04 6.19
C ASP A 333 -10.14 -25.76 5.07
N ARG A 334 -10.37 -24.69 4.28
CA ARG A 334 -9.47 -24.24 3.20
C ARG A 334 -8.83 -22.87 3.48
N ILE A 335 -8.81 -22.44 4.74
CA ILE A 335 -8.08 -21.26 5.19
C ILE A 335 -6.69 -21.70 5.69
N TYR A 336 -5.63 -21.15 5.11
CA TYR A 336 -4.25 -21.54 5.41
C TYR A 336 -3.41 -20.35 5.87
N THR A 337 -2.46 -20.62 6.76
CA THR A 337 -1.34 -19.73 7.11
C THR A 337 -0.06 -20.24 6.46
N LEU A 338 1.01 -19.43 6.45
CA LEU A 338 2.34 -19.88 6.00
C LEU A 338 2.82 -21.16 6.70
N ALA A 339 2.48 -21.35 7.99
CA ALA A 339 2.80 -22.55 8.77
C ALA A 339 2.03 -23.81 8.32
N THR A 340 0.80 -23.65 7.84
CA THR A 340 -0.16 -24.75 7.62
C THR A 340 -0.37 -25.10 6.14
N ALA A 341 0.26 -24.37 5.22
CA ALA A 341 0.10 -24.47 3.77
C ALA A 341 0.73 -25.74 3.13
N ASN A 342 0.21 -26.91 3.51
CA ASN A 342 0.62 -28.24 3.06
C ASN A 342 -0.26 -28.83 1.93
N SER A 343 -1.35 -28.14 1.55
CA SER A 343 -2.28 -28.57 0.50
C SER A 343 -1.66 -28.55 -0.90
N TYR A 344 -2.11 -29.45 -1.78
CA TYR A 344 -1.83 -29.42 -3.22
C TYR A 344 -2.74 -28.46 -4.00
N HIS A 345 -3.87 -28.05 -3.43
CA HIS A 345 -4.82 -27.11 -4.04
C HIS A 345 -4.90 -25.85 -3.17
N LEU A 346 -3.87 -25.02 -3.26
CA LEU A 346 -3.74 -23.79 -2.46
C LEU A 346 -4.14 -22.54 -3.26
N GLY A 347 -4.01 -22.59 -4.59
CA GLY A 347 -4.20 -21.44 -5.46
C GLY A 347 -2.86 -20.81 -5.85
N LEU A 348 -2.76 -20.39 -7.12
CA LEU A 348 -1.51 -19.89 -7.69
C LEU A 348 -1.02 -18.63 -6.99
N PHE A 349 -1.95 -17.74 -6.60
CA PHE A 349 -1.60 -16.52 -5.88
C PHE A 349 -1.17 -16.79 -4.43
N ALA A 350 -1.69 -17.84 -3.79
CA ALA A 350 -1.20 -18.28 -2.49
C ALA A 350 0.21 -18.87 -2.56
N ARG A 351 0.55 -19.61 -3.64
CA ARG A 351 1.94 -19.98 -3.94
C ARG A 351 2.83 -18.76 -4.16
N PHE A 352 2.30 -17.70 -4.76
CA PHE A 352 3.05 -16.45 -4.95
C PHE A 352 3.32 -15.73 -3.62
N ALA A 353 2.36 -15.74 -2.70
CA ALA A 353 2.56 -15.29 -1.32
C ALA A 353 3.65 -16.11 -0.59
N GLN A 354 3.64 -17.44 -0.71
CA GLN A 354 4.73 -18.30 -0.20
C GLN A 354 6.09 -17.92 -0.82
N ALA A 355 6.14 -17.65 -2.12
CA ALA A 355 7.36 -17.23 -2.81
C ALA A 355 7.90 -15.88 -2.30
N ALA A 356 7.03 -14.91 -2.00
CA ALA A 356 7.42 -13.63 -1.40
C ALA A 356 8.03 -13.80 0.00
N HIS A 357 7.46 -14.68 0.84
CA HIS A 357 8.05 -15.00 2.14
C HIS A 357 9.45 -15.63 1.99
N LEU A 358 9.62 -16.61 1.10
CA LEU A 358 10.94 -17.21 0.85
C LEU A 358 11.94 -16.21 0.26
N LEU A 359 11.48 -15.25 -0.58
CA LEU A 359 12.35 -14.18 -1.07
C LEU A 359 12.81 -13.22 0.03
N SER A 360 12.02 -12.99 1.07
CA SER A 360 12.48 -12.24 2.24
C SER A 360 13.73 -12.89 2.82
N GLN A 361 13.67 -14.21 3.03
CA GLN A 361 14.81 -14.99 3.52
C GLN A 361 16.00 -14.94 2.54
N VAL A 362 15.77 -15.04 1.22
CA VAL A 362 16.84 -14.90 0.21
C VAL A 362 17.54 -13.55 0.32
N LEU A 363 16.79 -12.46 0.40
CA LEU A 363 17.35 -11.11 0.43
C LEU A 363 18.19 -10.89 1.69
N HIS A 364 17.70 -11.33 2.86
CA HIS A 364 18.47 -11.29 4.11
C HIS A 364 19.76 -12.13 4.02
N HIS A 365 19.70 -13.37 3.52
CA HIS A 365 20.90 -14.20 3.37
C HIS A 365 21.96 -13.59 2.43
N VAL A 366 21.54 -12.91 1.35
CA VAL A 366 22.46 -12.21 0.45
C VAL A 366 22.98 -10.89 1.04
N SER A 367 22.15 -10.17 1.80
CA SER A 367 22.54 -8.92 2.49
C SER A 367 23.54 -9.17 3.62
N ASP A 368 23.21 -10.11 4.50
CA ASP A 368 23.99 -10.48 5.69
C ASP A 368 25.18 -11.40 5.36
N GLU A 369 25.34 -11.74 4.07
CA GLU A 369 26.39 -12.60 3.54
C GLU A 369 26.46 -13.97 4.24
N SER A 370 25.30 -14.54 4.62
CA SER A 370 25.19 -15.87 5.20
C SER A 370 25.54 -16.97 4.19
N ASN A 371 26.19 -18.03 4.66
CA ASN A 371 26.59 -19.18 3.83
C ASN A 371 25.61 -20.38 3.95
N GLU A 372 24.77 -20.44 4.99
CA GLU A 372 23.89 -21.59 5.29
C GLU A 372 22.58 -21.58 4.50
N THR A 373 22.70 -21.68 3.18
CA THR A 373 21.60 -21.45 2.23
C THR A 373 20.95 -22.74 1.70
N ALA A 374 21.40 -23.91 2.17
CA ALA A 374 20.97 -25.22 1.67
C ALA A 374 19.50 -25.58 2.03
N GLN A 375 19.06 -25.30 3.25
CA GLN A 375 17.65 -25.52 3.65
C GLN A 375 16.72 -24.61 2.84
N LEU A 376 17.08 -23.33 2.71
CA LEU A 376 16.32 -22.36 1.93
C LEU A 376 16.20 -22.78 0.45
N ARG A 377 17.30 -23.19 -0.21
CA ARG A 377 17.24 -23.72 -1.59
C ARG A 377 16.27 -24.90 -1.71
N ARG A 378 16.35 -25.90 -0.81
CA ARG A 378 15.44 -27.06 -0.81
C ARG A 378 13.97 -26.64 -0.66
N THR A 379 13.67 -25.71 0.24
CA THR A 379 12.30 -25.19 0.45
C THR A 379 11.78 -24.46 -0.79
N ILE A 380 12.62 -23.66 -1.45
CA ILE A 380 12.24 -22.97 -2.71
C ILE A 380 11.97 -23.99 -3.82
N PHE A 381 12.82 -25.01 -4.00
CA PHE A 381 12.57 -26.07 -5.00
C PHE A 381 11.31 -26.89 -4.70
N ALA A 382 11.03 -27.19 -3.43
CA ALA A 382 9.78 -27.83 -3.03
C ALA A 382 8.56 -27.00 -3.42
N LEU A 383 8.58 -25.68 -3.15
CA LEU A 383 7.51 -24.76 -3.56
C LEU A 383 7.35 -24.70 -5.08
N VAL A 384 8.44 -24.64 -5.85
CA VAL A 384 8.40 -24.65 -7.31
C VAL A 384 7.80 -25.96 -7.84
N ASN A 385 8.22 -27.11 -7.30
CA ASN A 385 7.70 -28.41 -7.74
C ASN A 385 6.19 -28.50 -7.56
N VAL A 386 5.67 -28.12 -6.38
CA VAL A 386 4.22 -28.13 -6.14
C VAL A 386 3.50 -27.06 -6.97
N SER A 387 4.11 -25.89 -7.18
CA SER A 387 3.57 -24.85 -8.09
C SER A 387 3.43 -25.33 -9.52
N ASN A 388 4.42 -26.08 -10.03
CA ASN A 388 4.40 -26.63 -11.39
C ASN A 388 3.36 -27.77 -11.53
N ILE A 389 3.13 -28.57 -10.47
CA ILE A 389 2.03 -29.54 -10.42
C ILE A 389 0.68 -28.82 -10.50
N GLU A 390 0.47 -27.75 -9.70
CA GLU A 390 -0.74 -26.93 -9.77
C GLU A 390 -0.94 -26.23 -11.12
N ALA A 391 0.14 -25.80 -11.77
CA ALA A 391 0.13 -25.23 -13.11
C ALA A 391 -0.35 -26.26 -14.14
N SER A 392 0.22 -27.47 -14.11
CA SER A 392 -0.14 -28.57 -14.99
C SER A 392 -1.61 -28.99 -14.83
N MET A 393 -2.10 -29.10 -13.58
CA MET A 393 -3.51 -29.36 -13.29
C MET A 393 -4.44 -28.30 -13.89
N ARG A 394 -4.05 -27.01 -13.85
CA ARG A 394 -4.79 -25.89 -14.44
C ARG A 394 -4.46 -25.63 -15.92
N ARG A 395 -3.67 -26.50 -16.57
CA ARG A 395 -3.22 -26.40 -17.97
C ARG A 395 -2.51 -25.09 -18.31
N LEU A 396 -1.72 -24.58 -17.37
CA LEU A 396 -0.88 -23.40 -17.57
C LEU A 396 0.54 -23.80 -17.97
N GLU A 397 1.04 -23.21 -19.05
CA GLU A 397 2.41 -23.40 -19.53
C GLU A 397 3.44 -22.63 -18.67
N TYR A 398 3.00 -21.62 -17.92
CA TYR A 398 3.84 -20.73 -17.14
C TYR A 398 3.21 -20.37 -15.79
N CYS A 399 4.07 -20.09 -14.80
CA CYS A 399 3.70 -19.62 -13.46
C CYS A 399 4.69 -18.56 -12.94
N SER A 400 4.16 -17.38 -12.63
CA SER A 400 4.92 -16.21 -12.16
C SER A 400 5.73 -16.49 -10.90
N GLN A 401 5.15 -17.21 -9.94
CA GLN A 401 5.80 -17.58 -8.68
C GLN A 401 7.05 -18.43 -8.90
N SER A 402 7.04 -19.35 -9.87
CA SER A 402 8.20 -20.20 -10.18
C SER A 402 9.37 -19.36 -10.71
N ALA A 403 9.11 -18.33 -11.53
CA ALA A 403 10.16 -17.44 -12.01
C ALA A 403 10.77 -16.57 -10.90
N VAL A 404 9.95 -16.08 -9.98
CA VAL A 404 10.39 -15.30 -8.82
C VAL A 404 11.21 -16.17 -7.85
N CYS A 405 10.80 -17.42 -7.62
CA CYS A 405 11.56 -18.42 -6.87
C CYS A 405 12.93 -18.73 -7.50
N TYR A 406 12.96 -19.02 -8.80
CA TYR A 406 14.21 -19.29 -9.54
C TYR A 406 15.16 -18.08 -9.54
N ALA A 407 14.64 -16.86 -9.71
CA ALA A 407 15.44 -15.64 -9.60
C ALA A 407 16.07 -15.48 -8.19
N GLY A 408 15.35 -15.90 -7.14
CA GLY A 408 15.88 -15.96 -5.77
C GLY A 408 17.06 -16.93 -5.62
N ILE A 409 16.95 -18.14 -6.16
CA ILE A 409 18.06 -19.13 -6.13
C ILE A 409 19.27 -18.60 -6.91
N LEU A 410 19.06 -18.02 -8.11
CA LEU A 410 20.15 -17.43 -8.90
C LEU A 410 20.82 -16.23 -8.17
N ALA A 411 20.11 -15.53 -7.28
CA ALA A 411 20.71 -14.50 -6.43
C ALA A 411 21.61 -15.10 -5.32
N LEU A 412 21.18 -16.18 -4.68
CA LEU A 412 22.00 -16.93 -3.70
C LEU A 412 23.28 -17.48 -4.35
N ASP A 413 23.16 -18.05 -5.55
CA ASP A 413 24.30 -18.57 -6.31
C ASP A 413 25.26 -17.44 -6.71
N TYR A 414 24.75 -16.30 -7.22
CA TYR A 414 25.59 -15.16 -7.58
C TYR A 414 26.39 -14.59 -6.40
N SER A 415 25.78 -14.48 -5.22
CA SER A 415 26.48 -14.04 -4.00
C SER A 415 27.59 -15.00 -3.55
N SER A 416 27.42 -16.30 -3.85
CA SER A 416 28.41 -17.34 -3.57
C SER A 416 29.59 -17.24 -4.56
N PHE A 417 29.31 -16.96 -5.83
CA PHE A 417 30.33 -16.73 -6.86
C PHE A 417 31.15 -15.45 -6.60
N SER A 418 30.53 -14.34 -6.18
CA SER A 418 31.26 -13.10 -5.89
C SER A 418 32.20 -13.21 -4.68
N LYS A 419 31.99 -14.19 -3.80
CA LYS A 419 32.85 -14.51 -2.65
C LYS A 419 34.07 -15.38 -3.03
N GLY A 420 34.25 -15.75 -4.30
CA GLY A 420 35.38 -16.56 -4.75
C GLY A 420 35.35 -18.03 -4.30
N MET A 421 34.25 -18.50 -3.71
CA MET A 421 34.16 -19.82 -3.07
C MET A 421 33.88 -20.95 -4.07
N CYS A 422 34.71 -21.05 -5.11
CA CYS A 422 35.18 -22.28 -5.75
C CYS A 422 36.24 -21.95 -6.82
N ILE A 423 37.49 -21.83 -6.37
CA ILE A 423 38.62 -22.30 -7.18
C ILE A 423 38.53 -23.83 -7.15
N SER A 424 37.98 -24.39 -8.23
CA SER A 424 38.28 -25.75 -8.66
C SER A 424 38.65 -25.64 -10.14
N ASP A 425 39.91 -25.92 -10.45
CA ASP A 425 40.54 -25.68 -11.75
C ASP A 425 40.14 -26.76 -12.78
N SER A 426 38.82 -26.97 -12.89
CA SER A 426 38.19 -28.07 -13.62
C SER A 426 36.83 -27.62 -14.16
N GLY A 427 36.85 -26.87 -15.28
CA GLY A 427 35.69 -26.50 -16.12
C GLY A 427 34.37 -26.30 -15.37
N GLN A 428 34.18 -25.12 -14.75
CA GLN A 428 33.07 -24.79 -13.85
C GLN A 428 31.69 -25.22 -14.40
N LYS A 429 31.21 -26.39 -13.98
CA LYS A 429 29.82 -26.82 -14.19
C LYS A 429 28.90 -25.95 -13.34
N LEU A 430 27.69 -25.70 -13.86
CA LEU A 430 26.62 -25.06 -13.09
C LEU A 430 26.36 -25.82 -11.78
N SER A 431 25.88 -25.12 -10.74
CA SER A 431 25.26 -25.80 -9.59
C SER A 431 24.11 -26.69 -10.09
N SER A 432 23.80 -27.77 -9.36
CA SER A 432 22.72 -28.68 -9.76
C SER A 432 21.39 -27.93 -9.91
N GLU A 433 21.19 -26.96 -9.04
CA GLU A 433 20.10 -26.01 -8.99
C GLU A 433 20.08 -25.08 -10.21
N SER A 434 21.19 -24.41 -10.52
CA SER A 434 21.28 -23.53 -11.70
C SER A 434 21.14 -24.30 -13.02
N ALA A 435 21.54 -25.58 -13.06
CA ALA A 435 21.32 -26.44 -14.23
C ALA A 435 19.82 -26.76 -14.45
N VAL A 436 19.08 -27.09 -13.38
CA VAL A 436 17.61 -27.30 -13.45
C VAL A 436 16.89 -26.00 -13.84
N ILE A 437 17.29 -24.86 -13.28
CA ILE A 437 16.73 -23.54 -13.61
C ILE A 437 17.00 -23.19 -15.08
N SER A 438 18.23 -23.42 -15.55
CA SER A 438 18.63 -23.24 -16.94
C SER A 438 17.73 -24.03 -17.89
N GLN A 439 17.57 -25.34 -17.65
CA GLN A 439 16.76 -26.20 -18.51
C GLN A 439 15.29 -25.76 -18.53
N ALA A 440 14.68 -25.57 -17.36
CA ALA A 440 13.27 -25.14 -17.27
C ALA A 440 13.02 -23.77 -17.94
N THR A 441 14.00 -22.86 -17.90
CA THR A 441 13.90 -21.55 -18.57
C THR A 441 14.09 -21.67 -20.08
N LEU A 442 14.94 -22.59 -20.55
CA LEU A 442 15.14 -22.87 -21.98
C LEU A 442 13.92 -23.57 -22.59
N ASP A 443 13.35 -24.56 -21.91
CA ASP A 443 12.12 -25.24 -22.35
C ASP A 443 10.98 -24.22 -22.52
N MET A 444 10.81 -23.32 -21.56
CA MET A 444 9.85 -22.23 -21.60
C MET A 444 10.15 -21.21 -22.71
N ALA A 445 11.41 -20.86 -22.93
CA ALA A 445 11.82 -20.00 -24.04
C ALA A 445 11.53 -20.63 -25.41
N LEU A 446 11.74 -21.94 -25.54
CA LEU A 446 11.40 -22.70 -26.74
C LEU A 446 9.88 -22.79 -26.95
N THR A 447 9.08 -22.99 -25.90
CA THR A 447 7.62 -22.95 -25.97
C THR A 447 7.13 -21.59 -26.46
N LEU A 448 7.65 -20.48 -25.92
CA LEU A 448 7.33 -19.12 -26.40
C LEU A 448 7.72 -18.87 -27.87
N ILE A 449 8.77 -19.54 -28.37
CA ILE A 449 9.27 -19.38 -29.74
C ILE A 449 8.47 -20.19 -30.77
N HIS A 450 7.89 -21.33 -30.37
CA HIS A 450 7.21 -22.27 -31.28
C HIS A 450 5.68 -22.34 -31.09
N GLY A 451 5.16 -21.91 -29.93
CA GLY A 451 3.73 -21.84 -29.63
C GLY A 451 3.05 -20.56 -30.13
N ASP A 452 1.81 -20.34 -29.70
CA ASP A 452 1.10 -19.07 -29.92
C ASP A 452 1.68 -17.99 -29.02
N SER A 453 2.71 -17.30 -29.53
CA SER A 453 3.42 -16.26 -28.78
C SER A 453 2.52 -15.12 -28.34
N ASP A 454 1.44 -14.82 -29.07
CA ASP A 454 0.56 -13.70 -28.74
C ASP A 454 -0.31 -14.03 -27.52
N GLN A 455 -0.95 -15.21 -27.49
CA GLN A 455 -1.76 -15.62 -26.32
C GLN A 455 -0.89 -15.77 -25.07
N LEU A 456 0.30 -16.37 -25.20
CA LEU A 456 1.22 -16.54 -24.08
C LEU A 456 1.76 -15.21 -23.55
N CYS A 457 2.01 -14.23 -24.43
CA CYS A 457 2.47 -12.90 -24.01
C CYS A 457 1.39 -12.09 -23.26
N ASP A 458 0.09 -12.29 -23.53
CA ASP A 458 -0.95 -11.55 -22.78
C ASP A 458 -1.04 -11.94 -21.31
N VAL A 459 -0.78 -13.22 -20.99
CA VAL A 459 -0.74 -13.75 -19.62
C VAL A 459 0.67 -13.80 -19.00
N ALA A 460 1.73 -13.60 -19.78
CA ALA A 460 3.10 -13.51 -19.26
C ALA A 460 3.24 -12.33 -18.28
N SER A 461 3.95 -12.56 -17.17
CA SER A 461 4.27 -11.52 -16.19
C SER A 461 5.67 -10.94 -16.42
N PRO A 462 5.94 -9.69 -15.99
CA PRO A 462 7.26 -9.09 -16.18
C PRO A 462 8.38 -9.78 -15.37
N PHE A 463 8.02 -10.60 -14.38
CA PHE A 463 8.93 -11.43 -13.61
C PHE A 463 9.68 -12.45 -14.49
N LEU A 464 9.05 -12.94 -15.57
CA LEU A 464 9.65 -13.86 -16.52
C LEU A 464 10.87 -13.27 -17.23
N VAL A 465 10.78 -11.99 -17.62
CA VAL A 465 11.86 -11.28 -18.34
C VAL A 465 13.14 -11.27 -17.52
N HIS A 466 13.04 -11.06 -16.21
CA HIS A 466 14.19 -11.07 -15.32
C HIS A 466 14.82 -12.46 -15.16
N LEU A 467 14.02 -13.53 -15.08
CA LEU A 467 14.53 -14.89 -15.07
C LEU A 467 15.30 -15.20 -16.37
N ILE A 468 14.69 -14.94 -17.53
CA ILE A 468 15.31 -15.20 -18.84
C ILE A 468 16.62 -14.41 -18.96
N TYR A 469 16.63 -13.14 -18.54
CA TYR A 469 17.85 -12.32 -18.48
C TYR A 469 18.93 -12.94 -17.58
N LYS A 470 18.60 -13.37 -16.36
CA LYS A 470 19.58 -13.96 -15.42
C LYS A 470 20.18 -15.26 -15.96
N VAL A 471 19.37 -16.11 -16.59
CA VAL A 471 19.83 -17.35 -17.23
C VAL A 471 20.68 -17.03 -18.48
N ALA A 472 20.33 -16.01 -19.27
CA ALA A 472 21.13 -15.57 -20.40
C ALA A 472 22.50 -15.01 -19.95
N SER A 473 22.55 -14.16 -18.93
CA SER A 473 23.79 -13.67 -18.31
C SER A 473 24.67 -14.80 -17.79
N MET A 474 24.07 -15.87 -17.29
CA MET A 474 24.78 -17.06 -16.81
C MET A 474 25.42 -17.84 -17.98
N HIS A 475 24.66 -18.17 -19.03
CA HIS A 475 25.22 -18.85 -20.22
C HIS A 475 26.23 -17.99 -20.96
N LEU A 476 26.06 -16.65 -20.98
CA LEU A 476 27.02 -15.73 -21.59
C LEU A 476 28.41 -15.82 -20.94
N ARG A 477 28.47 -15.86 -19.60
CA ARG A 477 29.73 -16.06 -18.85
C ARG A 477 30.35 -17.43 -19.09
N ILE A 478 29.53 -18.48 -19.18
CA ILE A 478 29.99 -19.84 -19.47
C ILE A 478 30.55 -19.93 -20.89
N ALA A 479 29.85 -19.39 -21.88
CA ALA A 479 30.26 -19.35 -23.28
C ALA A 479 31.57 -18.59 -23.46
N HIS A 480 31.76 -17.47 -22.76
CA HIS A 480 33.01 -16.72 -22.77
C HIS A 480 34.18 -17.56 -22.18
N LYS A 481 34.04 -18.09 -20.94
CA LYS A 481 35.11 -18.86 -20.28
C LYS A 481 35.49 -20.17 -20.98
N SER A 482 34.53 -20.85 -21.59
CA SER A 482 34.71 -22.21 -22.15
C SER A 482 34.76 -22.27 -23.68
N GLN A 483 34.53 -21.15 -24.37
CA GLN A 483 34.31 -21.08 -25.82
C GLN A 483 33.19 -22.02 -26.32
N SER A 484 32.26 -22.41 -25.45
CA SER A 484 31.16 -23.33 -25.75
C SER A 484 30.20 -22.75 -26.78
N ARG A 485 30.21 -23.32 -28.00
CA ARG A 485 29.24 -23.00 -29.06
C ARG A 485 27.80 -23.23 -28.61
N GLY A 486 27.55 -24.30 -27.84
CA GLY A 486 26.21 -24.65 -27.35
C GLY A 486 25.65 -23.65 -26.34
N ASP A 487 26.48 -23.05 -25.48
CA ASP A 487 26.01 -22.02 -24.56
C ASP A 487 25.77 -20.68 -25.27
N ARG A 488 26.50 -20.39 -26.36
CA ARG A 488 26.19 -19.23 -27.22
C ARG A 488 24.85 -19.39 -27.94
N GLU A 489 24.52 -20.60 -28.40
CA GLU A 489 23.20 -20.91 -28.98
C GLU A 489 22.06 -20.75 -27.96
N LYS A 490 22.26 -21.20 -26.71
CA LYS A 490 21.31 -20.95 -25.61
C LYS A 490 21.09 -19.46 -25.37
N VAL A 491 22.14 -18.63 -25.39
CA VAL A 491 22.00 -17.16 -25.26
C VAL A 491 21.14 -16.58 -26.39
N GLU A 492 21.28 -17.06 -27.64
CA GLU A 492 20.44 -16.59 -28.75
C GLU A 492 18.97 -17.04 -28.63
N ILE A 493 18.70 -18.27 -28.15
CA ILE A 493 17.35 -18.73 -27.82
C ILE A 493 16.71 -17.79 -26.77
N LEU A 494 17.44 -17.49 -25.70
CA LEU A 494 16.96 -16.63 -24.61
C LEU A 494 16.80 -15.15 -25.07
N ARG A 495 17.66 -14.66 -25.97
CA ARG A 495 17.50 -13.35 -26.64
C ARG A 495 16.24 -13.31 -27.50
N LYS A 496 15.96 -14.36 -28.26
CA LYS A 496 14.77 -14.45 -29.11
C LYS A 496 13.49 -14.51 -28.27
N SER A 497 13.44 -15.30 -27.21
CA SER A 497 12.27 -15.35 -26.31
C SER A 497 12.06 -14.04 -25.56
N MET A 498 13.12 -13.37 -25.07
CA MET A 498 13.02 -12.01 -24.54
C MET A 498 12.37 -11.06 -25.55
N LYS A 499 12.85 -11.01 -26.81
CA LYS A 499 12.26 -10.14 -27.84
C LYS A 499 10.76 -10.38 -28.08
N LEU A 500 10.29 -11.62 -27.96
CA LEU A 500 8.85 -11.96 -28.04
C LEU A 500 8.07 -11.40 -26.85
N VAL A 501 8.52 -11.64 -25.62
CA VAL A 501 7.90 -11.06 -24.40
C VAL A 501 8.00 -9.53 -24.37
N GLY A 502 8.98 -8.96 -25.07
CA GLY A 502 9.12 -7.52 -25.32
C GLY A 502 7.93 -6.88 -26.06
N SER A 503 7.08 -7.66 -26.74
CA SER A 503 5.81 -7.19 -27.30
C SER A 503 4.77 -6.82 -26.22
N ARG A 504 4.93 -7.35 -25.01
CA ARG A 504 4.09 -7.10 -23.83
C ARG A 504 4.78 -6.18 -22.82
N TRP A 505 6.07 -6.39 -22.57
CA TRP A 505 6.81 -5.77 -21.46
C TRP A 505 8.08 -5.08 -21.95
N LEU A 506 8.06 -3.74 -22.05
CA LEU A 506 9.18 -2.95 -22.58
C LEU A 506 10.45 -2.98 -21.72
N CYS A 507 10.39 -3.41 -20.45
CA CYS A 507 11.58 -3.60 -19.60
C CYS A 507 12.60 -4.58 -20.23
N THR A 508 12.15 -5.46 -21.11
CA THR A 508 12.95 -6.33 -21.98
C THR A 508 14.06 -5.56 -22.71
N SER A 509 13.78 -4.36 -23.22
CA SER A 509 14.77 -3.55 -23.96
C SER A 509 15.97 -3.18 -23.07
N THR A 510 15.70 -2.81 -21.81
CA THR A 510 16.73 -2.54 -20.79
C THR A 510 17.53 -3.80 -20.47
N TYR A 511 16.88 -4.96 -20.31
CA TYR A 511 17.57 -6.22 -20.03
C TYR A 511 18.44 -6.70 -21.19
N LEU A 512 17.99 -6.55 -22.44
CA LEU A 512 18.81 -6.82 -23.63
C LEU A 512 20.04 -5.91 -23.67
N SER A 513 19.88 -4.60 -23.45
CA SER A 513 21.02 -3.67 -23.37
C SER A 513 21.99 -3.99 -22.23
N LEU A 514 21.49 -4.46 -21.08
CA LEU A 514 22.35 -4.93 -19.98
C LEU A 514 23.11 -6.22 -20.33
N LEU A 515 22.52 -7.11 -21.13
CA LEU A 515 23.17 -8.34 -21.59
C LEU A 515 24.25 -8.04 -22.65
N GLU A 516 23.98 -7.11 -23.57
CA GLU A 516 24.97 -6.59 -24.54
C GLU A 516 26.17 -5.93 -23.83
N LYS A 517 25.91 -5.10 -22.80
CA LYS A 517 26.99 -4.50 -21.98
C LYS A 517 27.81 -5.57 -21.26
N GLN A 518 27.20 -6.66 -20.81
CA GLN A 518 27.94 -7.78 -20.22
C GLN A 518 28.78 -8.55 -21.26
N GLU A 519 28.30 -8.71 -22.50
CA GLU A 519 29.09 -9.34 -23.57
C GLU A 519 30.32 -8.48 -23.91
N ILE A 520 30.15 -7.15 -23.97
CA ILE A 520 31.26 -6.20 -24.17
C ILE A 520 32.26 -6.26 -23.01
N LEU A 521 31.80 -6.20 -21.75
CA LEU A 521 32.69 -6.25 -20.58
C LEU A 521 33.50 -7.55 -20.54
N LEU A 522 32.87 -8.71 -20.80
CA LEU A 522 33.58 -9.99 -20.86
C LEU A 522 34.61 -10.04 -22.01
N VAL A 523 34.38 -9.36 -23.14
CA VAL A 523 35.36 -9.30 -24.24
C VAL A 523 36.53 -8.34 -23.95
N MET A 524 36.39 -7.48 -22.93
CA MET A 524 37.46 -6.58 -22.45
C MET A 524 38.28 -7.14 -21.28
N GLU A 525 37.82 -8.23 -20.66
CA GLU A 525 38.53 -9.03 -19.64
C GLU A 525 39.48 -10.06 -20.29
#